data_AF-A0A929D9R2-F1
#
_entry.id   AF-A0A929D9R2-F1
#
_cell.length_a   1.000
_cell.length_b   1.000
_cell.length_c   1.000
_cell.angle_alpha   90.00
_cell.angle_beta   90.00
_cell.angle_gamma   90.00
#
_symmetry.space_group_name_H-M   'P 1'
#
loop_
_entity.id
_entity.type
_entity.pdbx_description
1 polymer ?
#
loop_
_entity_poly.entity_id
_entity_poly.type
_entity_poly.pdbx_seq_one_letter_code
_entity_poly.pdbx_strand_id
1 'polypeptide(L)'
;MWEQIRANRQRSVVIIVFMGLLLVAIGYALGLYFLGSPEGGVAIALVAWFIMNLVALSQGDNIMLSLSHAKKVTQESYPRLHNIVEEMSIASGLPVVPAVYVIDDPAPNAFATGKNPKRAAVAVTTGLLQKLNRDELQGVIAHEIGHISNRDTLLMAIGGVMLGTIVILAWYASRMLFFGGVGGRRSGGSSGGSAQLILMIVGIVLM
;
A
#
# COMPACT_ATOMS: atom_id res chain seq x y z
N MET A 1 11.14 5.67 26.66
CA MET A 1 10.44 4.73 25.73
C MET A 1 8.99 5.13 25.49
N TRP A 2 8.15 5.25 26.52
CA TRP A 2 6.72 5.60 26.37
C TRP A 2 6.44 6.95 25.70
N GLU A 3 7.26 7.96 25.96
CA GLU A 3 7.15 9.27 25.31
C GLU A 3 7.41 9.21 23.80
N GLN A 4 8.40 8.42 23.37
CA GLN A 4 8.73 8.23 21.95
C GLN A 4 7.62 7.48 21.21
N ILE A 5 7.01 6.46 21.83
CA ILE A 5 5.86 5.74 21.28
C ILE A 5 4.67 6.69 21.10
N ARG A 6 4.39 7.54 22.10
CA ARG A 6 3.30 8.51 22.03
C ARG A 6 3.55 9.56 20.94
N ALA A 7 4.77 10.09 20.87
CA ALA A 7 5.15 11.07 19.85
C ALA A 7 5.07 10.47 18.43
N ASN A 8 5.53 9.23 18.22
CA ASN A 8 5.40 8.56 16.93
C ASN A 8 3.94 8.34 16.56
N ARG A 9 3.09 7.92 17.50
CA ARG A 9 1.65 7.78 17.23
C ARG A 9 1.03 9.11 16.80
N GLN A 10 1.36 10.22 17.46
CA GLN A 10 0.88 11.55 17.08
C GLN A 10 1.37 11.94 15.68
N ARG A 11 2.64 11.71 15.37
CA ARG A 11 3.21 11.98 14.04
C ARG A 11 2.52 11.16 12.95
N SER A 12 2.28 9.87 13.18
CA SER A 12 1.55 9.01 12.24
C SER A 12 0.13 9.52 11.99
N VAL A 13 -0.58 9.95 13.05
CA VAL A 13 -1.92 10.57 12.91
C VAL A 13 -1.85 11.84 12.07
N VAL A 14 -0.87 12.71 12.33
CA VAL A 14 -0.67 13.95 11.56
C VAL A 14 -0.43 13.65 10.07
N ILE A 15 0.39 12.64 9.75
CA ILE A 15 0.65 12.23 8.36
C ILE A 15 -0.63 11.73 7.69
N ILE A 16 -1.38 10.84 8.35
CA ILE A 16 -2.63 10.29 7.79
C ILE A 16 -3.67 11.40 7.58
N VAL A 17 -3.83 12.31 8.54
CA VAL A 17 -4.75 13.45 8.40
C VAL A 17 -4.33 14.35 7.24
N PHE A 18 -3.04 14.66 7.14
CA PHE A 18 -2.50 15.46 6.03
C PHE A 18 -2.75 14.79 4.67
N MET A 19 -2.48 13.48 4.54
CA MET A 19 -2.77 12.73 3.32
C MET A 19 -4.28 12.72 3.01
N GLY A 20 -5.14 12.63 4.02
CA GLY A 20 -6.59 12.70 3.85
C GLY A 20 -7.05 14.05 3.34
N LEU A 21 -6.50 15.14 3.88
CA LEU A 21 -6.75 16.50 3.38
C LEU A 21 -6.27 16.66 1.94
N LEU A 22 -5.11 16.11 1.60
CA LEU A 22 -4.58 16.15 0.23
C LEU A 22 -5.46 15.35 -0.75
N LEU A 23 -5.94 14.18 -0.35
CA LEU A 23 -6.90 13.39 -1.13
C LEU A 23 -8.18 14.19 -1.40
N VAL A 24 -8.75 14.83 -0.37
CA VAL A 24 -9.94 15.68 -0.50
C VAL A 24 -9.66 16.88 -1.41
N ALA A 25 -8.51 17.53 -1.28
CA ALA A 25 -8.13 18.67 -2.12
C ALA A 25 -8.02 18.27 -3.61
N ILE A 26 -7.43 17.10 -3.90
CA ILE A 26 -7.37 16.55 -5.26
C ILE A 26 -8.77 16.21 -5.76
N GLY A 27 -9.59 15.53 -4.95
CA GLY A 27 -10.98 15.23 -5.30
C GLY A 27 -11.80 16.48 -5.59
N TYR A 28 -11.62 17.54 -4.80
CA TYR A 28 -12.27 18.84 -4.98
C TYR A 28 -11.84 19.51 -6.29
N ALA A 29 -10.53 19.57 -6.57
CA ALA A 29 -10.00 20.14 -7.81
C ALA A 29 -10.47 19.38 -9.05
N LEU A 30 -10.49 18.04 -8.99
CA LEU A 30 -10.99 17.18 -10.05
C LEU A 30 -12.51 17.35 -10.26
N GLY A 31 -13.29 17.41 -9.18
CA GLY A 31 -14.74 17.62 -9.25
C GLY A 31 -15.11 18.94 -9.90
N LEU A 32 -14.40 20.02 -9.54
CA LEU A 32 -14.54 21.34 -10.17
C LEU A 32 -14.26 21.30 -11.67
N TYR A 33 -13.16 20.68 -12.07
CA TYR A 33 -12.70 20.72 -13.47
C TYR A 33 -13.49 19.78 -14.39
N PHE A 34 -13.87 18.59 -13.92
CA PHE A 34 -14.47 17.55 -14.76
C PHE A 34 -15.99 17.41 -14.61
N LEU A 35 -16.51 17.45 -13.38
CA LEU A 35 -17.94 17.23 -13.12
C LEU A 35 -18.74 18.53 -12.98
N GLY A 36 -18.07 19.69 -12.89
CA GLY A 36 -18.70 20.96 -12.54
C GLY A 36 -19.31 20.99 -11.13
N SER A 37 -19.10 19.93 -10.34
CA SER A 37 -19.57 19.77 -8.97
C SER A 37 -18.40 19.35 -8.06
N PRO A 38 -17.90 20.26 -7.21
CA PRO A 38 -16.79 19.94 -6.31
C PRO A 38 -17.12 18.80 -5.35
N GLU A 39 -18.37 18.76 -4.87
CA GLU A 39 -18.88 17.75 -3.96
C GLU A 39 -18.84 16.34 -4.58
N GLY A 40 -19.16 16.23 -5.88
CA GLY A 40 -19.12 14.97 -6.61
C GLY A 40 -17.71 14.40 -6.72
N GLY A 41 -16.71 15.24 -7.01
CA GLY A 41 -15.31 14.81 -7.10
C GLY A 41 -14.74 14.35 -5.76
N VAL A 42 -15.07 15.04 -4.67
CA VAL A 42 -14.68 14.61 -3.31
C VAL A 42 -15.36 13.28 -2.95
N ALA A 43 -16.65 13.12 -3.25
CA ALA A 43 -17.38 11.88 -3.00
C ALA A 43 -16.74 10.69 -3.72
N ILE A 44 -16.40 10.85 -5.01
CA ILE A 44 -15.72 9.80 -5.79
C ILE A 44 -14.37 9.45 -5.18
N ALA A 45 -13.55 10.45 -4.81
CA ALA A 45 -12.24 10.21 -4.21
C ALA A 45 -12.33 9.45 -2.88
N LEU A 46 -13.30 9.81 -2.02
CA LEU A 46 -13.53 9.13 -0.75
C LEU A 46 -14.07 7.71 -0.93
N VAL A 47 -15.01 7.50 -1.85
CA VAL A 47 -15.54 6.18 -2.18
C VAL A 47 -14.45 5.27 -2.76
N ALA A 48 -13.65 5.79 -3.69
CA ALA A 48 -12.52 5.05 -4.27
C ALA A 48 -11.51 4.65 -3.19
N TRP A 49 -11.12 5.60 -2.33
CA TRP A 49 -10.24 5.31 -1.20
C TRP A 49 -10.83 4.27 -0.25
N PHE A 50 -12.11 4.40 0.11
CA PHE A 50 -12.78 3.47 1.01
C PHE A 50 -12.83 2.04 0.45
N ILE A 51 -13.17 1.90 -0.84
CA ILE A 51 -13.18 0.60 -1.53
C ILE A 51 -11.76 0.00 -1.55
N MET A 52 -10.75 0.78 -1.96
CA MET A 52 -9.36 0.31 -1.98
C MET A 52 -8.88 -0.10 -0.58
N ASN A 53 -9.27 0.65 0.45
CA ASN A 53 -8.94 0.35 1.83
C ASN A 53 -9.60 -0.96 2.29
N LEU A 54 -10.88 -1.18 1.97
CA LEU A 54 -11.56 -2.45 2.27
C LEU A 54 -10.89 -3.64 1.58
N VAL A 55 -10.48 -3.49 0.31
CA VAL A 55 -9.77 -4.54 -0.42
C VAL A 55 -8.42 -4.82 0.22
N ALA A 56 -7.66 -3.78 0.58
CA ALA A 56 -6.36 -3.94 1.23
C ALA A 56 -6.47 -4.55 2.64
N LEU A 57 -7.50 -4.22 3.42
CA LEU A 57 -7.69 -4.79 4.77
C LEU A 57 -8.22 -6.23 4.75
N SER A 58 -8.96 -6.60 3.70
CA SER A 58 -9.49 -7.96 3.55
C SER A 58 -8.47 -8.92 2.94
N GLN A 59 -7.68 -8.46 1.97
CA GLN A 59 -6.79 -9.31 1.16
C GLN A 59 -5.33 -8.84 1.10
N GLY A 60 -4.96 -7.73 1.72
CA GLY A 60 -3.63 -7.10 1.54
C GLY A 60 -2.46 -8.03 1.85
N ASP A 61 -2.56 -8.83 2.91
CA ASP A 61 -1.52 -9.79 3.28
C ASP A 61 -1.31 -10.83 2.15
N ASN A 62 -2.40 -11.36 1.58
CA ASN A 62 -2.35 -12.33 0.48
C ASN A 62 -1.91 -11.69 -0.84
N ILE A 63 -2.32 -10.44 -1.11
CA ILE A 63 -1.95 -9.72 -2.33
C ILE A 63 -0.43 -9.48 -2.34
N MET A 64 0.12 -8.95 -1.25
CA MET A 64 1.56 -8.69 -1.14
C MET A 64 2.37 -9.97 -1.30
N LEU A 65 1.99 -11.04 -0.58
CA LEU A 65 2.67 -12.34 -0.66
C LEU A 65 2.56 -12.96 -2.06
N SER A 66 1.41 -12.83 -2.72
CA SER A 66 1.21 -13.35 -4.07
C SER A 66 2.00 -12.56 -5.11
N LEU A 67 2.04 -11.23 -5.04
CA LEU A 67 2.81 -10.37 -5.94
C LEU A 67 4.31 -10.64 -5.82
N SER A 68 4.79 -10.89 -4.60
CA SER A 68 6.18 -11.26 -4.34
C SER A 68 6.49 -12.72 -4.64
N HIS A 69 5.54 -13.53 -5.15
CA HIS A 69 5.72 -14.96 -5.38
C HIS A 69 6.23 -15.71 -4.13
N ALA A 70 5.81 -15.25 -2.96
CA ALA A 70 6.27 -15.76 -1.68
C ALA A 70 5.74 -17.17 -1.45
N LYS A 71 6.63 -18.12 -1.18
CA LYS A 71 6.27 -19.53 -0.91
C LYS A 71 6.23 -19.76 0.58
N LYS A 72 5.11 -20.29 1.08
CA LYS A 72 5.01 -20.70 2.48
C LYS A 72 5.97 -21.86 2.73
N VAL A 73 6.79 -21.75 3.77
CA VAL A 73 7.79 -22.78 4.11
C VAL A 73 7.45 -23.45 5.42
N THR A 74 7.83 -24.73 5.56
CA THR A 74 7.71 -25.47 6.82
C THR A 74 9.02 -25.44 7.60
N GLN A 75 8.95 -25.79 8.89
CA GLN A 75 10.12 -25.89 9.75
C GLN A 75 11.13 -26.91 9.23
N GLU A 76 10.68 -27.95 8.52
CA GLU A 76 11.55 -28.95 7.90
C GLU A 76 12.40 -28.36 6.77
N SER A 77 11.85 -27.45 5.97
CA SER A 77 12.58 -26.87 4.83
C SER A 77 13.53 -25.75 5.25
N TYR A 78 13.15 -24.93 6.23
CA TYR A 78 13.97 -23.82 6.74
C TYR A 78 13.99 -23.78 8.28
N PRO A 79 14.64 -24.74 8.95
CA PRO A 79 14.60 -24.87 10.41
C PRO A 79 15.21 -23.65 11.12
N ARG A 80 16.33 -23.14 10.60
CA ARG A 80 16.98 -21.95 11.15
C ARG A 80 16.06 -20.72 11.15
N LEU A 81 15.33 -20.49 10.05
CA LEU A 81 14.44 -19.33 9.94
C LEU A 81 13.23 -19.47 10.86
N HIS A 82 12.61 -20.65 10.89
CA HIS A 82 11.48 -20.92 11.78
C HIS A 82 11.85 -20.76 13.25
N ASN A 83 12.99 -21.30 13.68
CA ASN A 83 13.44 -21.16 15.07
C ASN A 83 13.65 -19.69 15.45
N ILE A 84 14.27 -18.88 14.59
CA ILE A 84 14.47 -17.45 14.85
C ILE A 84 13.12 -16.72 14.95
N VAL A 85 12.19 -16.98 14.02
CA VAL A 85 10.85 -16.36 14.04
C VAL A 85 10.10 -16.76 15.32
N GLU A 86 10.17 -18.02 15.73
CA GLU A 86 9.56 -18.51 16.96
C GLU A 86 10.17 -17.86 18.21
N GLU A 87 11.50 -17.85 18.32
CA GLU A 87 12.23 -17.22 19.42
C GLU A 87 11.85 -15.74 19.57
N MET A 88 11.83 -15.00 18.46
CA MET A 88 11.50 -13.57 18.47
C MET A 88 10.01 -13.31 18.68
N SER A 89 9.13 -14.23 18.26
CA SER A 89 7.69 -14.17 18.56
C SER A 89 7.42 -14.35 20.05
N ILE A 90 8.11 -15.30 20.69
CA ILE A 90 8.04 -15.54 22.13
C ILE A 90 8.58 -14.32 22.89
N ALA A 91 9.77 -13.83 22.52
CA ALA A 91 10.39 -12.67 23.15
C ALA A 91 9.52 -11.41 23.07
N SER A 92 8.75 -11.27 21.99
CA SER A 92 7.85 -10.11 21.75
C SER A 92 6.44 -10.30 22.33
N GLY A 93 6.14 -11.46 22.92
CA GLY A 93 4.83 -11.76 23.50
C GLY A 93 3.70 -11.86 22.47
N LEU A 94 4.01 -12.28 21.24
CA LEU A 94 2.98 -12.49 20.22
C LEU A 94 2.05 -13.65 20.61
N PRO A 95 0.74 -13.54 20.36
CA PRO A 95 -0.22 -14.58 20.73
C PRO A 95 -0.12 -15.83 19.84
N VAL A 96 0.44 -15.68 18.63
CA VAL A 96 0.60 -16.73 17.63
C VAL A 96 1.90 -16.46 16.87
N VAL A 97 2.66 -17.51 16.55
CA VAL A 97 3.85 -17.39 15.70
C VAL A 97 3.41 -17.01 14.26
N PRO A 98 3.95 -15.94 13.66
CA PRO A 98 3.61 -15.53 12.30
C PRO A 98 3.93 -16.62 11.27
N ALA A 99 3.15 -16.69 10.19
CA ALA A 99 3.44 -17.60 9.10
C ALA A 99 4.72 -17.18 8.37
N VAL A 100 5.60 -18.15 8.09
CA VAL A 100 6.91 -17.90 7.46
C VAL A 100 6.84 -18.16 5.96
N TYR A 101 7.32 -17.21 5.18
CA TYR A 101 7.42 -17.28 3.73
C TYR A 101 8.85 -17.00 3.27
N VAL A 102 9.24 -17.66 2.18
CA VAL A 102 10.50 -17.40 1.48
C VAL A 102 10.20 -16.93 0.06
N ILE A 103 10.87 -15.86 -0.34
CA ILE A 103 10.80 -15.30 -1.69
C ILE A 103 12.11 -15.65 -2.39
N ASP A 104 12.01 -16.19 -3.61
CA ASP A 104 13.19 -16.49 -4.40
C ASP A 104 13.66 -15.23 -5.14
N ASP A 105 14.53 -14.46 -4.48
CA ASP A 105 15.08 -13.21 -4.98
C ASP A 105 16.50 -13.01 -4.39
N PRO A 106 17.53 -12.79 -5.23
CA PRO A 106 18.90 -12.53 -4.77
C PRO A 106 19.05 -11.18 -4.06
N ALA A 107 18.12 -10.23 -4.22
CA ALA A 107 18.14 -8.96 -3.52
C ALA A 107 17.81 -9.18 -2.03
N PRO A 108 18.67 -8.72 -1.10
CA PRO A 108 18.44 -8.92 0.33
C PRO A 108 17.25 -8.08 0.82
N ASN A 109 16.19 -8.73 1.27
CA ASN A 109 15.02 -8.07 1.85
C ASN A 109 14.27 -8.98 2.84
N ALA A 110 13.57 -8.39 3.79
CA ALA A 110 12.60 -9.03 4.65
C ALA A 110 11.48 -8.04 4.96
N PHE A 111 10.26 -8.53 5.13
CA PHE A 111 9.15 -7.70 5.58
C PHE A 111 8.12 -8.51 6.37
N ALA A 112 7.48 -7.85 7.32
CA ALA A 112 6.28 -8.33 7.99
C ALA A 112 5.00 -7.79 7.32
N THR A 113 3.98 -8.63 7.26
CA THR A 113 2.62 -8.25 6.85
C THR A 113 1.60 -8.89 7.78
N GLY A 114 0.37 -8.39 7.79
CA GLY A 114 -0.65 -8.82 8.74
C GLY A 114 -1.44 -7.66 9.31
N LYS A 115 -2.76 -7.74 9.23
CA LYS A 115 -3.67 -6.77 9.87
C LYS A 115 -3.74 -6.87 11.39
N ASN A 116 -3.39 -8.03 11.94
CA ASN A 116 -3.37 -8.22 13.39
C ASN A 116 -2.30 -9.24 13.81
N PRO A 117 -1.84 -9.19 15.08
CA PRO A 117 -0.86 -10.14 15.61
C PRO A 117 -1.29 -11.62 15.56
N LYS A 118 -2.58 -11.91 15.40
CA LYS A 118 -3.11 -13.29 15.30
C LYS A 118 -3.05 -13.85 13.88
N ARG A 119 -2.92 -12.99 12.87
CA ARG A 119 -2.90 -13.30 11.44
C ARG A 119 -1.81 -12.45 10.80
N ALA A 120 -0.58 -12.73 11.17
CA ALA A 120 0.60 -12.09 10.62
C ALA A 120 1.46 -13.10 9.87
N ALA A 121 2.28 -12.58 8.96
CA ALA A 121 3.25 -13.33 8.18
C ALA A 121 4.55 -12.55 8.08
N VAL A 122 5.67 -13.29 8.01
CA VAL A 122 7.00 -12.75 7.76
C VAL A 122 7.52 -13.39 6.49
N ALA A 123 7.98 -12.57 5.55
CA ALA A 123 8.57 -13.02 4.30
C ALA A 123 10.04 -12.59 4.25
N VAL A 124 10.91 -13.50 3.81
CA VAL A 124 12.36 -13.27 3.71
C VAL A 124 12.86 -13.72 2.35
N THR A 125 13.75 -12.96 1.72
CA THR A 125 14.33 -13.36 0.43
C THR A 125 15.48 -14.35 0.59
N THR A 126 15.69 -15.20 -0.42
CA THR A 126 16.84 -16.12 -0.49
C THR A 126 18.18 -15.37 -0.41
N GLY A 127 18.27 -14.19 -1.03
CA GLY A 127 19.43 -13.31 -0.95
C GLY A 127 19.76 -12.84 0.47
N LEU A 128 18.76 -12.54 1.30
CA LEU A 128 18.99 -12.16 2.70
C LEU A 128 19.47 -13.36 3.53
N LEU A 129 18.84 -14.53 3.34
CA LEU A 129 19.19 -15.76 4.07
C LEU A 129 20.62 -16.23 3.80
N GLN A 130 21.10 -16.02 2.57
CA GLN A 130 22.47 -16.37 2.17
C GLN A 130 23.51 -15.38 2.69
N LYS A 131 23.15 -14.10 2.84
CA LYS A 131 24.09 -13.05 3.27
C LYS A 131 24.26 -12.98 4.79
N LEU A 132 23.19 -13.18 5.54
CA LEU A 132 23.20 -12.94 6.99
C LEU A 132 23.50 -14.21 7.77
N ASN A 133 24.30 -14.06 8.83
CA ASN A 133 24.46 -15.10 9.84
C ASN A 133 23.24 -15.17 10.79
N ARG A 134 23.25 -16.13 11.72
CA ARG A 134 22.08 -16.41 12.57
C ARG A 134 21.67 -15.19 13.40
N ASP A 135 22.65 -14.52 14.00
CA ASP A 135 22.41 -13.41 14.94
C ASP A 135 21.99 -12.14 14.20
N GLU A 136 22.59 -11.88 13.03
CA GLU A 136 22.17 -10.78 12.15
C GLU A 136 20.74 -10.98 11.64
N LEU A 137 20.41 -12.21 11.20
CA LEU A 137 19.05 -12.55 10.77
C LEU A 137 18.07 -12.40 11.94
N GLN A 138 18.46 -12.80 13.15
CA GLN A 138 17.65 -12.61 14.36
C GLN A 138 17.40 -11.13 14.64
N GLY A 139 18.39 -10.25 14.47
CA GLY A 139 18.22 -8.80 14.57
C GLY A 139 17.20 -8.24 13.57
N VAL A 140 17.27 -8.69 12.30
CA VAL A 140 16.31 -8.27 11.25
C VAL A 140 14.91 -8.79 11.56
N ILE A 141 14.77 -10.07 11.92
CA ILE A 141 13.46 -10.66 12.25
C ILE A 141 12.87 -10.01 13.52
N ALA A 142 13.69 -9.67 14.51
CA ALA A 142 13.23 -8.93 15.69
C ALA A 142 12.67 -7.56 15.32
N HIS A 143 13.32 -6.84 14.38
CA HIS A 143 12.81 -5.58 13.86
C HIS A 143 11.44 -5.76 13.19
N GLU A 144 11.31 -6.74 12.29
CA GLU A 144 10.07 -7.02 11.57
C GLU A 144 8.92 -7.48 12.51
N ILE A 145 9.22 -8.30 13.51
CA ILE A 145 8.25 -8.68 14.54
C ILE A 145 7.84 -7.48 15.40
N GLY A 146 8.74 -6.53 15.63
CA GLY A 146 8.42 -5.25 16.26
C GLY A 146 7.26 -4.53 15.56
N HIS A 147 7.27 -4.49 14.22
CA HIS A 147 6.17 -3.89 13.43
C HIS A 147 4.85 -4.63 13.63
N ILE A 148 4.88 -5.96 13.73
CA ILE A 148 3.67 -6.78 14.00
C ILE A 148 3.14 -6.49 15.40
N SER A 149 4.01 -6.51 16.41
CA SER A 149 3.65 -6.31 17.81
C SER A 149 3.05 -4.91 18.05
N ASN A 150 3.65 -3.89 17.46
CA ASN A 150 3.18 -2.50 17.55
C ASN A 150 1.99 -2.18 16.61
N ARG A 151 1.62 -3.12 15.72
CA ARG A 151 0.59 -2.93 14.68
C ARG A 151 0.93 -1.83 13.67
N ASP A 152 2.22 -1.60 13.44
CA ASP A 152 2.70 -0.63 12.46
C ASP A 152 2.41 -1.12 11.03
N THR A 153 2.32 -2.44 10.82
CA THR A 153 1.91 -3.06 9.54
C THR A 153 0.56 -2.55 9.04
N LEU A 154 -0.41 -2.36 9.94
CA LEU A 154 -1.73 -1.84 9.60
C LEU A 154 -1.66 -0.37 9.17
N LEU A 155 -0.89 0.45 9.90
CA LEU A 155 -0.70 1.86 9.57
C LEU A 155 0.00 2.02 8.23
N MET A 156 1.04 1.22 7.97
CA MET A 156 1.74 1.19 6.68
C MET A 156 0.81 0.76 5.55
N ALA A 157 -0.04 -0.25 5.75
CA ALA A 157 -1.02 -0.68 4.76
C ALA A 157 -2.04 0.43 4.43
N ILE A 158 -2.62 1.08 5.44
CA ILE A 158 -3.58 2.17 5.26
C ILE A 158 -2.91 3.36 4.55
N GLY A 159 -1.71 3.75 4.99
CA GLY A 159 -0.94 4.83 4.38
C GLY A 159 -0.55 4.52 2.93
N GLY A 160 -0.13 3.30 2.64
CA GLY A 160 0.19 2.84 1.29
C GLY A 160 -1.02 2.88 0.36
N VAL A 161 -2.19 2.47 0.84
CA VAL A 161 -3.45 2.57 0.08
C VAL A 161 -3.83 4.02 -0.18
N MET A 162 -3.77 4.89 0.84
CA MET A 162 -4.05 6.32 0.67
C MET A 162 -3.13 6.94 -0.38
N LEU A 163 -1.83 6.65 -0.30
CA LEU A 163 -0.84 7.12 -1.27
C LEU A 163 -1.17 6.58 -2.67
N GLY A 164 -1.46 5.28 -2.79
CA GLY A 164 -1.86 4.65 -4.05
C GLY A 164 -3.09 5.32 -4.67
N THR A 165 -4.14 5.58 -3.88
CA THR A 165 -5.33 6.30 -4.34
C THR A 165 -4.98 7.70 -4.82
N ILE A 166 -4.17 8.45 -4.06
CA ILE A 166 -3.70 9.79 -4.43
C ILE A 166 -2.94 9.76 -5.76
N VAL A 167 -1.98 8.84 -5.90
CA VAL A 167 -1.16 8.69 -7.12
C VAL A 167 -2.04 8.34 -8.31
N ILE A 168 -2.98 7.40 -8.16
CA ILE A 168 -3.91 7.01 -9.21
C ILE A 168 -4.75 8.22 -9.64
N LEU A 169 -5.36 8.93 -8.69
CA LEU A 169 -6.17 10.13 -9.00
C LEU A 169 -5.34 11.23 -9.65
N ALA A 170 -4.12 11.50 -9.17
CA ALA A 170 -3.22 12.48 -9.75
C ALA A 170 -2.76 12.08 -11.16
N TRP A 171 -2.51 10.78 -11.38
CA TRP A 171 -2.18 10.24 -12.70
C TRP A 171 -3.34 10.44 -13.68
N TYR A 172 -4.58 10.07 -13.31
CA TYR A 172 -5.77 10.35 -14.11
C TYR A 172 -5.95 11.85 -14.36
N ALA A 173 -5.80 12.69 -13.33
CA ALA A 173 -5.89 14.15 -13.42
C ALA A 173 -4.92 14.70 -14.47
N SER A 174 -3.65 14.34 -14.35
CA SER A 174 -2.60 14.79 -15.27
C SER A 174 -2.91 14.35 -16.70
N ARG A 175 -3.26 13.08 -16.91
CA ARG A 175 -3.52 12.53 -18.24
C ARG A 175 -4.72 13.19 -18.91
N MET A 176 -5.79 13.43 -18.15
CA MET A 176 -6.98 14.14 -18.63
C MET A 176 -6.72 15.63 -18.88
N LEU A 177 -5.85 16.29 -18.11
CA LEU A 177 -5.43 17.67 -18.38
C LEU A 177 -4.55 17.77 -19.64
N PHE A 178 -3.61 16.83 -19.81
CA PHE A 178 -2.75 16.77 -20.99
C PHE A 178 -3.55 16.46 -22.27
N PHE A 179 -4.52 15.55 -22.23
CA PHE A 179 -5.34 15.24 -23.41
C PHE A 179 -6.57 16.13 -23.58
N GLY A 180 -7.16 16.60 -22.49
CA GLY A 180 -8.27 17.57 -22.51
C GLY A 180 -7.82 18.98 -22.90
N GLY A 181 -6.56 19.34 -22.64
CA GLY A 181 -5.95 20.61 -23.06
C GLY A 181 -5.58 20.69 -24.54
N VAL A 182 -5.47 19.55 -25.25
CA VAL A 182 -5.16 19.51 -26.69
C VAL A 182 -6.41 19.79 -27.57
N GLY A 183 -7.59 19.96 -26.97
CA GLY A 183 -8.84 20.29 -27.66
C GLY A 183 -9.29 21.75 -27.58
N GLY A 184 -8.41 22.68 -27.22
CA GLY A 184 -8.77 24.04 -26.81
C GLY A 184 -8.55 25.17 -27.82
N ARG A 185 -8.94 25.07 -29.10
CA ARG A 185 -9.25 26.26 -29.94
C ARG A 185 -10.52 26.05 -30.77
N ARG A 186 -11.55 26.81 -30.39
CA ARG A 186 -12.88 26.95 -31.01
C ARG A 186 -12.80 27.32 -32.51
N SER A 187 -13.66 26.70 -33.33
CA SER A 187 -14.52 27.45 -34.26
C SER A 187 -15.78 26.64 -34.57
N GLY A 188 -16.92 27.32 -34.64
CA GLY A 188 -18.26 26.72 -34.65
C GLY A 188 -18.51 25.70 -35.76
N GLY A 189 -19.39 24.76 -35.46
CA GLY A 189 -19.87 23.75 -36.41
C GLY A 189 -20.37 22.52 -35.67
N SER A 190 -21.68 22.29 -35.75
CA SER A 190 -22.43 21.23 -35.07
C SER A 190 -22.00 19.81 -35.52
N SER A 191 -20.95 19.23 -34.94
CA SER A 191 -20.68 17.78 -35.04
C SER A 191 -19.65 17.19 -34.05
N GLY A 192 -19.16 17.94 -33.06
CA GLY A 192 -17.95 17.56 -32.28
C GLY A 192 -18.11 16.58 -31.11
N GLY A 193 -19.32 16.12 -30.77
CA GLY A 193 -19.55 15.29 -29.56
C GLY A 193 -18.94 13.89 -29.62
N SER A 194 -18.88 13.29 -30.81
CA SER A 194 -18.39 11.91 -31.01
C SER A 194 -16.87 11.82 -31.04
N ALA A 195 -16.17 12.80 -31.62
CA ALA A 195 -14.70 12.81 -31.68
C ALA A 195 -14.05 12.98 -30.30
N GLN A 196 -14.67 13.78 -29.43
CA GLN A 196 -14.18 13.99 -28.06
C GLN A 196 -14.47 12.78 -27.16
N LEU A 197 -15.60 12.10 -27.34
CA LEU A 197 -15.90 10.80 -26.73
C LEU A 197 -14.91 9.72 -27.18
N ILE A 198 -14.56 9.68 -28.46
CA ILE A 198 -13.57 8.73 -29.01
C ILE A 198 -12.18 9.00 -28.43
N LEU A 199 -11.74 10.26 -28.32
CA LEU A 199 -10.45 10.59 -27.69
C LEU A 199 -10.42 10.26 -26.19
N MET A 200 -11.54 10.42 -25.49
CA MET A 200 -11.66 10.04 -24.08
C MET A 200 -11.67 8.51 -23.90
N ILE A 201 -12.38 7.78 -24.76
CA ILE A 201 -12.39 6.31 -24.80
C ILE A 201 -11.02 5.78 -25.20
N VAL A 202 -10.36 6.37 -26.20
CA VAL A 202 -8.99 6.01 -26.60
C VAL A 202 -8.00 6.33 -25.48
N GLY A 203 -8.18 7.42 -24.74
CA GLY A 203 -7.40 7.73 -23.56
C GLY A 203 -7.61 6.74 -22.39
N ILE A 204 -8.80 6.14 -22.28
CA ILE A 204 -9.14 5.08 -21.33
C ILE A 204 -8.65 3.70 -21.80
N VAL A 205 -8.64 3.44 -23.11
CA VAL A 205 -8.23 2.17 -23.72
C VAL A 205 -6.72 2.06 -23.92
N LEU A 206 -6.02 3.19 -24.13
CA LEU A 206 -4.55 3.27 -24.16
C LEU A 206 -3.92 3.50 -22.76
N MET A 207 -4.69 3.22 -21.70
CA MET A 207 -4.18 3.12 -20.32
C MET A 207 -3.28 1.92 -20.14
#